data_AF-A0A9Q3GC53-F1
#
_entry.id   AF-A0A9Q3GC53-F1
#
_cell.length_a   1.000
_cell.length_b   1.000
_cell.length_c   1.000
_cell.angle_alpha   90.00
_cell.angle_beta   90.00
_cell.angle_gamma   90.00
#
_symmetry.space_group_name_H-M   'P 1'
#
loop_
_entity.id
_entity.type
_entity.pdbx_description
1 polymer ?
#
loop_
_entity_poly.entity_id
_entity_poly.type
_entity_poly.pdbx_seq_one_letter_code
_entity_poly.pdbx_strand_id
1 'polypeptide(L)'
;MEFKNQYSFQSKWKFSLALVDQIKKEVWQDKDYKEVLKKLAREDTPSGKLSTKLQQVQQVVKEELEPEIRHFKKYADRNRKIPPAFQSGEKVWLASKNINTTRPTKKLSKRWLGPSEVLKKLGSHAYHLKLPQQLKSVHPLLHVSLLESVKKENIPDQNQFSPPPVLGEEQEE
;
A
#
# COMPACT_ATOMS: atom_id res chain seq x y z
N MET A 1 -25.55 11.54 46.32
CA MET A 1 -25.53 10.07 46.35
C MET A 1 -25.83 9.56 44.96
N GLU A 2 -25.14 8.49 44.57
CA GLU A 2 -24.86 8.05 43.21
C GLU A 2 -26.08 7.55 42.44
N PHE A 3 -26.25 7.99 41.19
CA PHE A 3 -26.97 7.22 40.18
C PHE A 3 -25.95 6.50 39.31
N LYS A 4 -25.80 5.21 39.55
CA LYS A 4 -24.95 4.29 38.78
C LYS A 4 -25.51 4.17 37.36
N ASN A 5 -24.88 4.86 36.42
CA ASN A 5 -25.13 4.70 34.99
C ASN A 5 -24.45 3.41 34.51
N GLN A 6 -25.16 2.29 34.60
CA GLN A 6 -24.75 1.03 34.00
C GLN A 6 -25.24 0.94 32.55
N TYR A 7 -24.62 1.66 31.61
CA TYR A 7 -24.71 1.28 30.19
C TYR A 7 -23.39 1.52 29.47
N SER A 8 -22.68 0.40 29.25
CA SER A 8 -21.47 0.31 28.45
C SER A 8 -21.74 0.67 27.00
N PHE A 9 -21.25 1.83 26.56
CA PHE A 9 -21.39 2.35 25.19
C PHE A 9 -20.50 1.62 24.14
N GLN A 10 -20.12 0.36 24.40
CA GLN A 10 -19.07 -0.36 23.65
C GLN A 10 -19.51 -1.75 23.13
N SER A 11 -20.80 -2.06 23.13
CA SER A 11 -21.27 -3.42 22.80
C SER A 11 -22.54 -3.44 21.96
N LYS A 12 -22.59 -2.67 20.86
CA LYS A 12 -23.69 -2.80 19.87
C LYS A 12 -23.37 -2.30 18.44
N TRP A 13 -22.12 -2.41 18.00
CA TRP A 13 -21.76 -2.20 16.59
C TRP A 13 -20.84 -3.31 16.05
N LYS A 14 -21.25 -4.56 16.26
CA LYS A 14 -20.73 -5.72 15.52
C LYS A 14 -21.83 -6.39 14.69
N PHE A 15 -22.67 -5.58 14.05
CA PHE A 15 -23.41 -6.05 12.89
C PHE A 15 -22.49 -5.86 11.70
N SER A 16 -21.91 -6.99 11.28
CA SER A 16 -21.02 -7.15 10.13
C SER A 16 -21.46 -6.30 8.95
N LEU A 17 -20.51 -5.71 8.22
CA LEU A 17 -20.75 -5.10 6.91
C LEU A 17 -21.57 -6.04 6.00
N ALA A 18 -21.43 -7.35 6.20
CA ALA A 18 -22.21 -8.37 5.51
C ALA A 18 -23.71 -8.33 5.85
N LEU A 19 -24.13 -7.92 7.05
CA LEU A 19 -25.55 -7.76 7.39
C LEU A 19 -26.12 -6.48 6.77
N VAL A 20 -25.36 -5.39 6.75
CA VAL A 20 -25.75 -4.16 6.05
C VAL A 20 -25.82 -4.42 4.54
N ASP A 21 -24.88 -5.20 4.01
CA ASP A 21 -24.86 -5.61 2.60
C ASP A 21 -25.95 -6.64 2.28
N GLN A 22 -26.29 -7.56 3.20
CA GLN A 22 -27.39 -8.52 3.07
C GLN A 22 -28.75 -7.81 3.10
N ILE A 23 -28.96 -6.88 4.06
CA ILE A 23 -30.17 -6.05 4.14
C ILE A 23 -30.26 -5.13 2.93
N LYS A 24 -29.15 -4.54 2.47
CA LYS A 24 -29.14 -3.78 1.20
C LYS A 24 -29.48 -4.68 0.02
N LYS A 25 -28.98 -5.92 -0.04
CA LYS A 25 -29.32 -6.90 -1.08
C LYS A 25 -30.75 -7.41 -0.99
N GLU A 26 -31.38 -7.48 0.17
CA GLU A 26 -32.77 -7.96 0.30
C GLU A 26 -33.78 -6.82 0.12
N VAL A 27 -33.47 -5.61 0.61
CA VAL A 27 -34.33 -4.42 0.50
C VAL A 27 -34.21 -3.75 -0.88
N TRP A 28 -33.11 -3.94 -1.61
CA TRP A 28 -32.89 -3.41 -2.98
C TRP A 28 -32.85 -4.53 -4.04
N GLN A 29 -33.79 -5.47 -4.01
CA GLN A 29 -34.02 -6.40 -5.13
C GLN A 29 -35.41 -6.34 -5.75
N ASP A 30 -36.25 -5.41 -5.31
CA ASP A 30 -37.46 -5.11 -6.05
C ASP A 30 -37.06 -4.59 -7.44
N LYS A 31 -37.36 -5.30 -8.52
CA LYS A 31 -37.22 -4.73 -9.88
C LYS A 31 -37.90 -3.36 -9.99
N ASP A 32 -38.86 -3.10 -9.10
CA ASP A 32 -39.50 -1.82 -8.86
C ASP A 32 -38.57 -0.71 -8.33
N TYR A 33 -37.48 -0.91 -7.56
CA TYR A 33 -36.68 0.24 -7.09
C TYR A 33 -35.91 0.93 -8.23
N LYS A 34 -35.36 0.17 -9.19
CA LYS A 34 -34.71 0.76 -10.38
C LYS A 34 -35.74 1.41 -11.30
N GLU A 35 -36.91 0.78 -11.45
CA GLU A 35 -38.03 1.35 -12.18
C GLU A 35 -38.58 2.61 -11.52
N VAL A 36 -38.72 2.65 -10.20
CA VAL A 36 -39.15 3.79 -9.39
C VAL A 36 -38.11 4.89 -9.45
N LEU A 37 -36.81 4.58 -9.39
CA LEU A 37 -35.74 5.55 -9.63
C LEU A 37 -35.78 6.10 -11.05
N LYS A 38 -36.09 5.27 -12.06
CA LYS A 38 -36.29 5.69 -13.45
C LYS A 38 -37.56 6.52 -13.65
N LYS A 39 -38.64 6.23 -12.89
CA LYS A 39 -39.91 6.98 -12.83
C LYS A 39 -39.79 8.28 -12.02
N LEU A 40 -38.89 8.35 -11.03
CA LEU A 40 -38.52 9.56 -10.30
C LEU A 40 -37.55 10.43 -11.12
N ALA A 41 -36.68 9.81 -11.90
CA ALA A 41 -35.87 10.44 -12.94
C ALA A 41 -36.71 10.81 -14.19
N ARG A 42 -37.94 11.30 -14.00
CA ARG A 42 -38.66 12.01 -15.05
C ARG A 42 -37.80 13.19 -15.48
N GLU A 43 -37.27 13.12 -16.68
CA GLU A 43 -36.50 14.21 -17.31
C GLU A 43 -37.31 15.51 -17.35
N ASP A 44 -38.66 15.43 -17.29
CA ASP A 44 -39.55 16.58 -17.30
C ASP A 44 -39.60 17.36 -15.98
N THR A 45 -39.17 16.78 -14.86
CA THR A 45 -39.05 17.48 -13.58
C THR A 45 -37.88 18.48 -13.62
N PRO A 46 -37.95 19.63 -12.94
CA PRO A 46 -36.83 20.57 -12.90
C PRO A 46 -35.51 19.94 -12.42
N SER A 47 -35.59 18.99 -11.48
CA SER A 47 -34.43 18.22 -11.01
C SER A 47 -33.87 17.26 -12.05
N GLY A 48 -34.74 16.59 -12.82
CA GLY A 48 -34.34 15.72 -13.94
C GLY A 48 -33.60 16.50 -15.03
N LYS A 49 -34.14 17.65 -15.45
CA LYS A 49 -33.52 18.55 -16.45
C LYS A 49 -32.14 19.05 -16.01
N LEU A 50 -31.98 19.37 -14.73
CA LEU A 50 -30.68 19.77 -14.19
C LEU A 50 -29.67 18.62 -14.21
N SER A 51 -30.10 17.41 -13.83
CA SER A 51 -29.24 16.22 -13.86
C SER A 51 -28.77 15.90 -15.28
N THR A 52 -29.66 15.91 -16.27
CA THR A 52 -29.30 15.64 -17.66
C THR A 52 -28.35 16.70 -18.21
N LYS A 53 -28.59 17.99 -17.89
CA LYS A 53 -27.67 19.07 -18.27
C LYS A 53 -26.29 18.92 -17.62
N LEU A 54 -26.21 18.53 -16.36
CA LEU A 54 -24.94 18.26 -15.68
C LEU A 54 -24.21 17.06 -16.29
N GLN A 55 -24.94 16.01 -16.66
CA GLN A 55 -24.36 14.85 -17.35
C GLN A 55 -23.81 15.24 -18.73
N GLN A 56 -24.53 16.05 -19.50
CA GLN A 56 -24.06 16.58 -20.79
C GLN A 56 -22.79 17.40 -20.63
N VAL A 57 -22.76 18.33 -19.67
CA VAL A 57 -21.56 19.14 -19.37
C VAL A 57 -20.39 18.24 -18.96
N GLN A 58 -20.62 17.25 -18.09
CA GLN A 58 -19.58 16.32 -17.67
C GLN A 58 -19.05 15.49 -18.85
N GLN A 59 -19.93 15.11 -19.78
CA GLN A 59 -19.53 14.35 -20.96
C GLN A 59 -18.66 15.19 -21.89
N VAL A 60 -19.07 16.41 -22.20
CA VAL A 60 -18.26 17.36 -23.00
C VAL A 60 -16.90 17.60 -22.33
N VAL A 61 -16.87 17.89 -21.03
CA VAL A 61 -15.62 18.12 -20.30
C VAL A 61 -14.70 16.89 -20.35
N LYS A 62 -15.24 15.67 -20.26
CA LYS A 62 -14.45 14.44 -20.41
C LYS A 62 -13.89 14.32 -21.82
N GLU A 63 -14.72 14.50 -22.84
CA GLU A 63 -14.32 14.38 -24.25
C GLU A 63 -13.18 15.36 -24.59
N GLU A 64 -13.24 16.59 -24.08
CA GLU A 64 -12.20 17.60 -24.24
C GLU A 64 -10.94 17.32 -23.39
N LEU A 65 -11.07 16.73 -22.20
CA LEU A 65 -9.90 16.46 -21.34
C LEU A 65 -9.16 15.16 -21.71
N GLU A 66 -9.85 14.17 -22.27
CA GLU A 66 -9.26 12.89 -22.69
C GLU A 66 -8.03 13.02 -23.62
N PRO A 67 -8.03 13.88 -24.67
CA PRO A 67 -6.84 14.09 -25.49
C PRO A 67 -5.68 14.71 -24.69
N GLU A 68 -5.93 15.70 -23.84
CA GLU A 68 -4.93 16.34 -22.98
C GLU A 68 -4.34 15.35 -21.98
N ILE A 69 -5.17 14.55 -21.30
CA ILE A 69 -4.71 13.50 -20.39
C ILE A 69 -3.84 12.50 -21.13
N ARG A 70 -4.24 12.09 -22.35
CA ARG A 70 -3.44 11.20 -23.20
C ARG A 70 -2.11 11.85 -23.62
N HIS A 71 -2.12 13.14 -23.94
CA HIS A 71 -0.91 13.91 -24.25
C HIS A 71 0.04 13.89 -23.05
N PHE A 72 -0.40 14.36 -21.88
CA PHE A 72 0.40 14.36 -20.66
C PHE A 72 0.92 12.97 -20.31
N LYS A 73 0.07 11.94 -20.43
CA LYS A 73 0.47 10.55 -20.19
C LYS A 73 1.59 10.11 -21.12
N LYS A 74 1.54 10.43 -22.42
CA LYS A 74 2.59 10.11 -23.39
C LYS A 74 3.95 10.68 -23.00
N TYR A 75 3.99 11.93 -22.53
CA TYR A 75 5.25 12.55 -22.08
C TYR A 75 5.70 12.03 -20.72
N ALA A 76 4.77 11.86 -19.78
CA ALA A 76 5.06 11.34 -18.45
C ALA A 76 5.58 9.89 -18.50
N ASP A 77 5.05 9.06 -19.39
CA ASP A 77 5.44 7.66 -19.55
C ASP A 77 6.71 7.47 -20.41
N ARG A 78 7.10 8.47 -21.22
CA ARG A 78 8.25 8.39 -22.16
C ARG A 78 9.54 7.89 -21.51
N ASN A 79 9.82 8.35 -20.29
CA ASN A 79 11.05 8.04 -19.56
C ASN A 79 10.80 7.13 -18.34
N ARG A 80 9.60 6.54 -18.20
CA ARG A 80 9.31 5.63 -17.09
C ARG A 80 10.02 4.30 -17.35
N LYS A 81 10.85 3.91 -16.39
CA LYS A 81 11.50 2.60 -16.39
C LYS A 81 10.54 1.56 -15.86
N ILE A 82 10.58 0.37 -16.46
CA ILE A 82 9.84 -0.79 -15.95
C ILE A 82 10.42 -1.11 -14.56
N PRO A 83 9.56 -1.20 -13.52
CA PRO A 83 10.03 -1.51 -12.17
C PRO A 83 10.63 -2.91 -12.14
N PRO A 84 11.79 -3.11 -11.48
CA PRO A 84 12.35 -4.45 -11.31
C PRO A 84 11.38 -5.34 -10.54
N ALA A 85 11.20 -6.57 -11.00
CA ALA A 85 10.30 -7.53 -10.39
C ALA A 85 11.07 -8.43 -9.42
N PHE A 86 10.74 -8.33 -8.14
CA PHE A 86 11.24 -9.24 -7.10
C PHE A 86 10.25 -10.36 -6.81
N GLN A 87 10.77 -11.54 -6.48
CA GLN A 87 9.97 -12.70 -6.06
C GLN A 87 9.85 -12.78 -4.54
N SER A 88 8.80 -13.46 -4.04
CA SER A 88 8.71 -13.78 -2.61
C SER A 88 9.85 -14.72 -2.19
N GLY A 89 10.50 -14.43 -1.06
CA GLY A 89 11.68 -15.14 -0.55
C GLY A 89 13.02 -14.60 -1.07
N GLU A 90 13.00 -13.70 -2.06
CA GLU A 90 14.21 -13.06 -2.54
C GLU A 90 14.77 -12.08 -1.50
N LYS A 91 16.10 -12.05 -1.38
CA LYS A 91 16.80 -11.09 -0.52
C LYS A 91 17.10 -9.82 -1.32
N VAL A 92 16.66 -8.68 -0.81
CA VAL A 92 16.85 -7.36 -1.42
C VAL A 92 17.55 -6.40 -0.45
N TRP A 93 18.41 -5.54 -0.96
CA TRP A 93 18.98 -4.42 -0.22
C TRP A 93 17.95 -3.30 -0.07
N LEU A 94 17.93 -2.66 1.10
CA LEU A 94 17.00 -1.56 1.41
C LEU A 94 17.74 -0.22 1.46
N ALA A 95 17.30 0.78 0.71
CA ALA A 95 17.91 2.11 0.72
C ALA A 95 17.65 2.84 2.05
N SER A 96 18.70 3.46 2.62
CA SER A 96 18.60 4.23 3.88
C SER A 96 18.08 5.67 3.71
N LYS A 97 17.67 6.06 2.49
CA LYS A 97 17.32 7.46 2.16
C LYS A 97 16.30 8.09 3.10
N ASN A 98 15.30 7.30 3.52
CA ASN A 98 14.16 7.73 4.34
C ASN A 98 14.16 7.07 5.73
N ILE A 99 15.29 6.48 6.14
CA ILE A 99 15.40 5.71 7.38
C ILE A 99 16.43 6.37 8.27
N ASN A 100 15.99 6.75 9.47
CA ASN A 100 16.90 7.27 10.49
C ASN A 100 17.78 6.12 10.99
N THR A 101 19.06 6.19 10.64
CA THR A 101 20.07 5.24 11.12
C THR A 101 20.59 5.71 12.47
N THR A 102 21.15 4.80 13.28
CA THR A 102 21.79 5.12 14.56
C THR A 102 22.93 6.16 14.45
N ARG A 103 23.50 6.36 13.25
CA ARG A 103 24.58 7.32 13.05
C ARG A 103 24.07 8.77 13.09
N PRO A 104 24.85 9.70 13.68
CA PRO A 104 24.41 11.09 13.86
C PRO A 104 24.30 11.88 12.55
N THR A 105 25.08 11.51 11.52
CA THR A 105 25.09 12.22 10.22
C THR A 105 24.78 11.28 9.05
N LYS A 106 23.97 11.76 8.10
CA LYS A 106 23.60 11.02 6.88
C LYS A 106 24.80 10.75 5.96
N LYS A 107 25.79 11.64 5.90
CA LYS A 107 26.98 11.49 5.02
C LYS A 107 27.81 10.24 5.32
N LEU A 108 27.90 9.86 6.60
CA LEU A 108 28.62 8.66 7.06
C LEU A 108 27.68 7.47 7.29
N SER A 109 26.40 7.59 6.96
CA SER A 109 25.43 6.51 7.07
C SER A 109 25.60 5.52 5.93
N LYS A 110 25.32 4.24 6.21
CA LYS A 110 25.29 3.21 5.16
C LYS A 110 24.20 3.59 4.17
N ARG A 111 24.50 3.57 2.87
CA ARG A 111 23.52 3.85 1.81
C ARG A 111 22.49 2.74 1.65
N TRP A 112 22.93 1.49 1.82
CA TRP A 112 22.10 0.29 1.74
C TRP A 112 22.13 -0.42 3.09
N LEU A 113 20.94 -0.69 3.61
CA LEU A 113 20.67 -1.49 4.79
C LEU A 113 20.53 -2.95 4.35
N GLY A 114 20.92 -3.85 5.25
CA GLY A 114 21.17 -5.26 4.98
C GLY A 114 20.10 -6.00 4.18
N PRO A 115 20.44 -7.19 3.66
CA PRO A 115 19.51 -7.98 2.87
C PRO A 115 18.25 -8.28 3.69
N SER A 116 17.11 -7.78 3.23
CA SER A 116 15.79 -8.03 3.79
C SER A 116 15.02 -8.94 2.85
N GLU A 117 14.25 -9.85 3.41
CA GLU A 117 13.49 -10.83 2.63
C GLU A 117 12.18 -10.22 2.13
N VAL A 118 11.86 -10.40 0.86
CA VAL A 118 10.57 -10.02 0.29
C VAL A 118 9.52 -11.05 0.69
N LEU A 119 8.50 -10.65 1.45
CA LEU A 119 7.41 -11.55 1.84
C LEU A 119 6.37 -11.70 0.73
N LYS A 120 5.89 -10.58 0.21
CA LYS A 120 4.86 -10.57 -0.85
C LYS A 120 4.93 -9.30 -1.69
N LYS A 121 4.51 -9.42 -2.96
CA LYS A 121 4.23 -8.29 -3.84
C LYS A 121 2.79 -7.83 -3.62
N LEU A 122 2.59 -6.57 -3.24
CA LEU A 122 1.24 -6.01 -3.01
C LEU A 122 0.72 -5.22 -4.21
N GLY A 123 1.60 -4.69 -5.04
CA GLY A 123 1.23 -3.96 -6.24
C GLY A 123 2.35 -3.94 -7.25
N SER A 124 2.16 -3.17 -8.32
CA SER A 124 3.16 -3.03 -9.39
C SER A 124 4.51 -2.51 -8.86
N HIS A 125 4.47 -1.58 -7.90
CA HIS A 125 5.66 -0.90 -7.37
C HIS A 125 5.85 -1.05 -5.85
N ALA A 126 5.02 -1.84 -5.15
CA ALA A 126 5.04 -1.92 -3.69
C ALA A 126 5.21 -3.36 -3.21
N TYR A 127 6.22 -3.56 -2.36
CA TYR A 127 6.61 -4.86 -1.83
C TYR A 127 6.58 -4.86 -0.30
N HIS A 128 6.12 -5.97 0.27
CA HIS A 128 6.15 -6.21 1.71
C HIS A 128 7.45 -6.91 2.07
N LEU A 129 8.25 -6.31 2.94
CA LEU A 129 9.51 -6.87 3.40
C LEU A 129 9.43 -7.36 4.84
N LYS A 130 10.24 -8.38 5.14
CA LYS A 130 10.56 -8.79 6.51
C LYS A 130 11.68 -7.90 7.04
N LEU A 131 11.29 -6.84 7.74
CA LEU A 131 12.25 -5.91 8.33
C LEU A 131 12.83 -6.44 9.65
N PRO A 132 14.14 -6.21 9.91
CA PRO A 132 14.74 -6.55 11.20
C PRO A 132 14.17 -5.67 12.32
N GLN A 133 14.23 -6.17 13.56
CA GLN A 133 13.72 -5.47 14.75
C GLN A 133 14.32 -4.07 14.96
N GLN A 134 15.53 -3.83 14.46
CA GLN A 134 16.18 -2.51 14.50
C GLN A 134 15.43 -1.45 13.69
N LEU A 135 14.63 -1.87 12.70
CA LEU A 135 13.86 -1.00 11.81
C LEU A 135 12.36 -1.04 12.12
N LYS A 136 11.97 -1.36 13.36
CA LYS A 136 10.55 -1.42 13.80
C LYS A 136 9.73 -0.16 13.51
N SER A 137 10.36 1.01 13.50
CA SER A 137 9.69 2.28 13.19
C SER A 137 9.37 2.45 11.69
N VAL A 138 10.02 1.69 10.82
CA VAL A 138 9.83 1.78 9.37
C VAL A 138 8.68 0.87 8.96
N HIS A 139 7.79 1.39 8.12
CA HIS A 139 6.68 0.60 7.61
C HIS A 139 7.19 -0.51 6.66
N PRO A 140 6.72 -1.76 6.79
CA PRO A 140 7.27 -2.89 6.05
C PRO A 140 6.85 -2.92 4.57
N LEU A 141 5.90 -2.07 4.15
CA LEU A 141 5.57 -1.86 2.74
C LEU A 141 6.41 -0.75 2.13
N LEU A 142 7.23 -1.11 1.15
CA LEU A 142 8.23 -0.24 0.57
C LEU A 142 8.08 -0.18 -0.95
N HIS A 143 8.35 1.00 -1.51
CA HIS A 143 8.32 1.24 -2.95
C HIS A 143 9.58 0.64 -3.62
N VAL A 144 9.42 0.13 -4.84
CA VAL A 144 10.46 -0.58 -5.62
C VAL A 144 11.74 0.24 -5.82
N SER A 145 11.64 1.57 -5.84
CA SER A 145 12.81 2.48 -5.97
C SER A 145 13.73 2.50 -4.74
N LEU A 146 13.28 1.96 -3.61
CA LEU A 146 14.06 1.83 -2.39
C LEU A 146 14.70 0.44 -2.26
N LEU A 147 14.50 -0.43 -3.26
CA LEU A 147 14.94 -1.81 -3.25
C LEU A 147 15.98 -2.04 -4.34
N GLU A 148 16.99 -2.84 -4.04
CA GLU A 148 17.98 -3.30 -5.01
C GLU A 148 18.21 -4.81 -4.84
N SER A 149 18.38 -5.54 -5.94
CA SER A 149 18.64 -6.98 -5.86
C SER A 149 20.02 -7.24 -5.26
N VAL A 150 20.12 -8.27 -4.43
CA VAL A 150 21.42 -8.70 -3.90
C VAL A 150 22.15 -9.44 -5.03
N LYS A 151 23.14 -8.79 -5.65
CA LYS A 151 24.06 -9.48 -6.55
C LYS A 151 24.84 -10.52 -5.73
N LYS A 152 24.60 -11.80 -6.00
CA LYS A 152 25.50 -12.88 -5.55
C LYS A 152 26.72 -12.81 -6.44
N GLU A 153 27.69 -11.98 -6.09
CA GLU A 153 28.98 -12.08 -6.74
C GLU A 153 29.60 -13.40 -6.31
N ASN A 154 29.74 -14.30 -7.28
CA ASN A 154 30.38 -15.61 -7.12
C ASN A 154 31.90 -15.39 -7.08
N ILE A 155 32.37 -14.57 -6.13
CA ILE A 155 33.80 -14.42 -5.86
C ILE A 155 34.16 -15.66 -5.03
N PRO A 156 35.04 -16.55 -5.53
CA PRO A 156 35.23 -17.88 -4.97
C PRO A 156 35.84 -17.94 -3.55
N ASP A 157 36.09 -16.79 -2.90
CA ASP A 157 36.94 -16.73 -1.69
C ASP A 157 36.39 -15.84 -0.55
N GLN A 158 35.10 -15.46 -0.56
CA GLN A 158 34.50 -14.70 0.56
C GLN A 158 33.73 -15.56 1.58
N ASN A 159 33.86 -16.88 1.51
CA ASN A 159 33.18 -17.75 2.46
C ASN A 159 34.00 -17.86 3.76
N GLN A 160 33.48 -17.21 4.81
CA GLN A 160 33.71 -17.52 6.23
C GLN A 160 35.05 -17.11 6.87
N PHE A 161 35.25 -15.80 7.07
CA PHE A 161 35.95 -15.35 8.28
C PHE A 161 34.92 -15.06 9.38
N SER A 162 34.18 -16.09 9.81
CA SER A 162 33.69 -16.05 11.18
C SER A 162 34.91 -16.36 12.03
N PRO A 163 35.41 -15.44 12.89
CA PRO A 163 36.46 -15.82 13.81
C PRO A 163 35.96 -17.03 14.61
N PRO A 164 36.77 -18.10 14.74
CA PRO A 164 36.39 -19.23 15.57
C PRO A 164 36.10 -18.72 16.99
N PRO A 165 35.08 -19.28 17.68
CA PRO A 165 34.81 -18.91 19.07
C PRO A 165 36.08 -19.19 19.88
N VAL A 166 36.63 -18.15 20.51
CA VAL A 166 37.72 -18.29 21.47
C VAL A 166 37.16 -19.12 22.63
N LEU A 167 37.60 -20.38 22.75
CA LEU A 167 37.48 -21.10 24.00
C LEU A 167 38.30 -20.31 25.01
N GLY A 168 37.62 -19.65 25.95
CA GLY A 168 38.30 -19.19 27.15
C GLY A 168 38.86 -20.42 27.82
N GLU A 169 40.19 -20.51 27.88
CA GLU A 169 40.86 -21.44 28.78
C GLU A 169 40.35 -21.10 30.19
N GLU A 170 39.57 -22.02 30.76
CA GLU A 170 39.28 -22.06 32.18
C GLU A 170 40.63 -22.28 32.87
N GLN A 171 41.24 -21.18 33.34
CA GLN A 171 42.27 -21.29 34.36
C GLN A 171 41.55 -21.50 35.69
N GLU A 172 41.38 -22.77 36.04
CA GLU A 172 41.29 -23.19 37.44
C GLU A 172 42.66 -22.99 38.12
N GLU A 173 42.58 -22.47 39.34
CA GLU A 173 43.62 -22.29 40.38
C GLU A 173 44.63 -21.14 40.27
#